data_AF-A0A934XRC3-F1
#
_entry.id   AF-A0A934XRC3-F1
#
_cell.length_a   1.000
_cell.length_b   1.000
_cell.length_c   1.000
_cell.angle_alpha   90.00
_cell.angle_beta   90.00
_cell.angle_gamma   90.00
#
_symmetry.space_group_name_H-M   'P 1'
#
loop_
_entity.id
_entity.type
_entity.pdbx_description
1 polymer ?
#
loop_
_entity_poly.entity_id
_entity_poly.type
_entity_poly.pdbx_seq_one_letter_code
_entity_poly.pdbx_strand_id
1 'polypeptide(L)'
;MLRTADTHPWRIADTNWLQVGAQLALAGLWLALFRPVGDYLLMILSHEHYHTNQIMLIGILVLAVQQMVGRPLRLRLDAPPRLHWPPLLLALGASLGFLVVERFLDVNSFSAVLAGLATYGLLGLWMPLPAWRRSLPVALLLIGVLPFGDHLQTFIGYPMRIVTAAIVRDGLAAVGVHTVGVDTILVFENGISQVDIPCSGVKSLWSGMMFLLAATWIRHKPINLRWLLVAGVFGVLLFAANLARVTALVVVGPVAGWPLLAEMLHLPLGVLGFVAACAAAVALLDRWVVSAAPPAVARSARQPAWLTPALIIAVAALAWLYTPRPADSAGAAITHWQFPAELSTQPLPLTAAERDWLMRDGAEAAERWRFDWRGLRGSFIIVTSRTWRAHHQPERCFEVYGLSLDDSRTHLVDSDFPLRFVALGDGDHHSVLSASYWFQSTTATTDDYGARIWSDLSTQRTRWVLVSILFDSVVDPSAVDVAALYRGLQQAVAQNLVDS
;
A
#
# COMPACT_ATOMS: atom_id res chain seq x y z
N MET A 1 -46.13 32.90 54.01
CA MET A 1 -44.72 32.52 53.82
C MET A 1 -44.51 32.20 52.35
N LEU A 2 -44.05 33.19 51.58
CA LEU A 2 -43.84 33.16 50.13
C LEU A 2 -42.45 32.55 49.83
N ARG A 3 -42.40 31.49 49.02
CA ARG A 3 -41.16 30.96 48.42
C ARG A 3 -40.91 31.73 47.12
N THR A 4 -39.86 32.54 47.10
CA THR A 4 -39.36 33.20 45.90
C THR A 4 -38.73 32.16 44.97
N ALA A 5 -39.29 32.02 43.78
CA ALA A 5 -38.73 31.24 42.70
C ALA A 5 -37.65 32.08 42.00
N ASP A 6 -36.38 31.74 42.24
CA ASP A 6 -35.24 32.28 41.50
C ASP A 6 -35.22 31.66 40.09
N THR A 7 -36.06 32.18 39.20
CA THR A 7 -35.92 31.99 37.76
C THR A 7 -34.86 32.96 37.27
N HIS A 8 -33.60 32.51 37.17
CA HIS A 8 -32.57 33.18 36.38
C HIS A 8 -32.58 32.58 34.97
N PRO A 9 -33.24 33.22 33.99
CA PRO A 9 -33.36 32.67 32.65
C PRO A 9 -32.24 33.26 31.79
N TRP A 10 -31.38 32.41 31.24
CA TRP A 10 -30.45 32.74 30.15
C TRP A 10 -29.33 33.75 30.47
N ARG A 11 -28.39 33.42 31.37
CA ARG A 11 -27.02 33.92 31.17
C ARG A 11 -26.49 33.25 29.91
N ILE A 12 -26.58 33.96 28.78
CA ILE A 12 -25.77 33.69 27.60
C ILE A 12 -24.34 33.63 28.14
N ALA A 13 -23.75 32.43 28.16
CA ALA A 13 -22.36 32.28 28.55
C ALA A 13 -21.56 33.23 27.66
N ASP A 14 -20.81 34.16 28.25
CA ASP A 14 -19.99 35.12 27.50
C ASP A 14 -19.04 34.33 26.59
N THR A 15 -19.45 34.15 25.33
CA THR A 15 -18.65 33.45 24.33
C THR A 15 -17.37 34.25 24.14
N ASN A 16 -16.26 33.68 24.58
CA ASN A 16 -14.97 34.31 24.43
C ASN A 16 -14.55 34.27 22.94
N TRP A 17 -14.93 35.30 22.18
CA TRP A 17 -14.64 35.41 20.75
C TRP A 17 -13.14 35.30 20.43
N LEU A 18 -12.25 35.73 21.33
CA LEU A 18 -10.80 35.55 21.17
C LEU A 18 -10.41 34.08 21.17
N GLN A 19 -11.03 33.29 22.04
CA GLN A 19 -10.77 31.85 22.10
C GLN A 19 -11.31 31.13 20.86
N VAL A 20 -12.50 31.51 20.40
CA VAL A 20 -13.06 30.99 19.14
C VAL A 20 -12.14 31.32 17.97
N GLY A 21 -11.70 32.58 17.87
CA GLY A 21 -10.75 33.01 16.84
C GLY A 21 -9.42 32.24 16.89
N ALA A 22 -8.86 32.01 18.08
CA ALA A 22 -7.63 31.23 18.24
C ALA A 22 -7.80 29.76 17.81
N GLN A 23 -8.94 29.13 18.12
CA GLN A 23 -9.20 27.76 17.69
C GLN A 23 -9.44 27.66 16.18
N LEU A 24 -10.12 28.64 15.58
CA LEU A 24 -10.28 28.71 14.13
C LEU A 24 -8.93 28.90 13.43
N ALA A 25 -8.05 29.75 13.98
CA ALA A 25 -6.69 29.93 13.46
C ALA A 25 -5.88 28.63 13.55
N LEU A 26 -5.97 27.92 14.69
CA LEU A 26 -5.33 26.61 14.86
C LEU A 26 -5.86 25.58 13.85
N ALA A 27 -7.18 25.51 13.65
CA ALA A 27 -7.79 24.62 12.67
C ALA A 27 -7.36 24.96 11.23
N GLY A 28 -7.32 26.24 10.88
CA GLY A 28 -6.85 26.71 9.57
C GLY A 28 -5.39 26.34 9.31
N LEU A 29 -4.50 26.57 10.28
CA LEU A 29 -3.09 26.16 10.19
C LEU A 29 -2.93 24.64 10.12
N TRP A 30 -3.76 23.90 10.85
CA TRP A 30 -3.75 22.44 10.82
C TRP A 30 -4.14 21.89 9.44
N LEU A 31 -5.21 22.43 8.85
CA LEU A 31 -5.63 22.08 7.49
C LEU A 31 -4.58 22.49 6.45
N ALA A 32 -3.91 23.64 6.64
CA ALA A 32 -2.84 24.07 5.75
C ALA A 32 -1.62 23.11 5.80
N LEU A 33 -1.22 22.67 7.00
CA LEU A 33 -0.11 21.72 7.18
C LEU A 33 -0.36 20.39 6.45
N PHE A 34 -1.59 19.87 6.51
CA PHE A 34 -1.96 18.59 5.91
C PHE A 34 -2.67 18.70 4.56
N ARG A 35 -2.65 19.88 3.92
CA ARG A 35 -3.25 20.10 2.60
C ARG A 35 -2.84 19.05 1.54
N PRO A 36 -1.56 18.63 1.42
CA PRO A 36 -1.15 17.63 0.42
C PRO A 36 -1.89 16.29 0.54
N VAL A 37 -2.23 15.89 1.77
CA VAL A 37 -3.02 14.68 2.03
C VAL A 37 -4.45 14.83 1.49
N GLY A 38 -5.00 16.05 1.48
CA GLY A 38 -6.32 16.33 0.94
C GLY A 38 -6.46 15.95 -0.53
N ASP A 39 -5.46 16.26 -1.36
CA ASP A 39 -5.45 15.93 -2.78
C ASP A 39 -5.44 14.41 -2.99
N TYR A 40 -4.63 13.70 -2.19
CA TYR A 40 -4.59 12.23 -2.18
C TYR A 40 -5.93 11.60 -1.76
N LEU A 41 -6.56 12.12 -0.69
CA LEU A 41 -7.86 11.64 -0.24
C LEU A 41 -8.95 11.92 -1.29
N LEU A 42 -8.93 13.07 -1.96
CA LEU A 42 -9.86 13.40 -3.02
C LEU A 42 -9.73 12.44 -4.20
N MET A 43 -8.49 12.09 -4.59
CA MET A 43 -8.23 11.06 -5.59
C MET A 43 -8.83 9.71 -5.18
N ILE A 44 -8.64 9.26 -3.92
CA ILE A 44 -9.22 8.00 -3.43
C ILE A 44 -10.75 8.03 -3.52
N LEU A 45 -11.38 9.16 -3.19
CA LEU A 45 -12.83 9.31 -3.21
C LEU A 45 -13.42 9.44 -4.61
N SER A 46 -12.64 9.88 -5.59
CA SER A 46 -13.12 10.10 -6.96
C SER A 46 -12.86 8.93 -7.92
N HIS A 47 -11.85 8.10 -7.64
CA HIS A 47 -11.44 7.05 -8.57
C HIS A 47 -12.21 5.74 -8.36
N GLU A 48 -12.65 5.14 -9.48
CA GLU A 48 -13.43 3.90 -9.48
C GLU A 48 -12.69 2.69 -8.88
N HIS A 49 -11.35 2.70 -8.97
CA HIS A 49 -10.52 1.62 -8.46
C HIS A 49 -10.63 1.44 -6.93
N TYR A 50 -11.08 2.47 -6.20
CA TYR A 50 -11.19 2.45 -4.74
C TYR A 50 -12.62 2.24 -4.22
N HIS A 51 -13.54 1.73 -5.05
CA HIS A 51 -14.93 1.46 -4.63
C HIS A 51 -15.04 0.63 -3.34
N THR A 52 -14.19 -0.38 -3.17
CA THR A 52 -14.21 -1.20 -1.93
C THR A 52 -13.92 -0.33 -0.70
N ASN A 53 -12.93 0.56 -0.79
CA ASN A 53 -12.54 1.46 0.29
C ASN A 53 -13.64 2.49 0.57
N GLN A 54 -14.28 3.02 -0.48
CA GLN A 54 -15.41 3.94 -0.36
C GLN A 54 -16.61 3.29 0.34
N ILE A 55 -16.94 2.03 -0.02
CA ILE A 55 -18.00 1.26 0.66
C ILE A 55 -17.65 1.03 2.13
N MET A 56 -16.39 0.67 2.43
CA MET A 56 -15.93 0.52 3.81
C MET A 56 -16.03 1.83 4.60
N LEU A 57 -15.65 2.96 4.00
CA LEU A 57 -15.77 4.29 4.60
C LEU A 57 -17.22 4.57 4.98
N ILE A 58 -18.15 4.38 4.05
CA ILE A 58 -19.58 4.55 4.29
C ILE A 58 -20.04 3.65 5.44
N GLY A 59 -19.65 2.38 5.45
CA GLY A 59 -19.98 1.44 6.53
C GLY A 59 -19.49 1.92 7.90
N ILE A 60 -18.25 2.41 7.98
CA ILE A 60 -17.66 2.97 9.21
C ILE A 60 -18.40 4.24 9.65
N LEU A 61 -18.73 5.13 8.71
CA LEU A 61 -19.48 6.36 9.00
C LEU A 61 -20.90 6.05 9.51
N VAL A 62 -21.61 5.10 8.89
CA VAL A 62 -22.92 4.64 9.37
C VAL A 62 -22.80 4.09 10.79
N LEU A 63 -21.80 3.26 11.06
CA LEU A 63 -21.56 2.72 12.40
C LEU A 63 -21.22 3.83 13.41
N ALA A 64 -20.47 4.86 12.98
CA ALA A 64 -20.16 6.03 13.79
C ALA A 64 -21.41 6.80 14.17
N VAL A 65 -22.27 7.11 13.18
CA VAL A 65 -23.53 7.81 13.40
C VAL A 65 -24.44 7.01 14.33
N GLN A 66 -24.60 5.71 14.10
CA GLN A 66 -25.40 4.84 14.96
C GLN A 66 -24.93 4.85 16.43
N GLN A 67 -23.61 4.79 16.66
CA GLN A 67 -23.07 4.88 18.02
C GLN A 67 -23.21 6.28 18.63
N MET A 68 -23.10 7.34 17.82
CA MET A 68 -23.22 8.72 18.29
C MET A 68 -24.67 9.09 18.66
N VAL A 69 -25.67 8.54 17.96
CA VAL A 69 -27.10 8.74 18.30
C VAL A 69 -27.40 8.30 19.73
N GLY A 70 -26.76 7.24 20.22
CA GLY A 70 -26.93 6.77 21.60
C GLY A 70 -26.09 7.53 22.64
N ARG A 71 -24.99 8.18 22.23
CA ARG A 71 -24.03 8.87 23.12
C ARG A 71 -23.32 10.00 22.37
N PRO A 72 -23.85 11.24 22.40
CA PRO A 72 -23.24 12.32 21.64
C PRO A 72 -21.81 12.59 22.15
N LEU A 73 -20.84 12.47 21.26
CA LEU A 73 -19.48 12.93 21.48
C LEU A 73 -19.52 14.45 21.65
N ARG A 74 -19.53 14.92 22.89
CA ARG A 74 -19.46 16.35 23.18
C ARG A 74 -18.02 16.81 23.00
N LEU A 75 -17.66 17.17 21.77
CA LEU A 75 -16.47 17.95 21.48
C LEU A 75 -16.69 19.34 22.10
N ARG A 76 -15.94 19.65 23.15
CA ARG A 76 -16.04 20.94 23.85
C ARG A 76 -15.10 21.95 23.22
N LEU A 77 -15.37 22.32 21.96
CA LEU A 77 -14.63 23.38 21.27
C LEU A 77 -14.89 24.75 21.94
N ASP A 78 -15.96 24.89 22.71
CA ASP A 78 -16.19 26.05 23.59
C ASP A 78 -15.12 26.21 24.69
N ALA A 79 -14.36 25.15 25.01
CA ALA A 79 -13.37 25.14 26.09
C ALA A 79 -11.92 25.17 25.57
N PRO A 80 -10.97 25.72 26.35
CA PRO A 80 -9.55 25.65 26.01
C PRO A 80 -9.06 24.19 26.01
N PRO A 81 -8.03 23.86 25.20
CA PRO A 81 -7.46 22.53 25.15
C PRO A 81 -6.94 22.12 26.53
N ARG A 82 -7.10 20.84 26.85
CA ARG A 82 -6.62 20.22 28.09
C ARG A 82 -5.24 19.66 27.85
N LEU A 83 -4.32 19.93 28.78
CA LEU A 83 -2.98 19.38 28.70
C LEU A 83 -2.99 17.89 29.06
N HIS A 84 -3.06 17.06 28.03
CA HIS A 84 -2.86 15.61 28.11
C HIS A 84 -1.61 15.26 27.30
N TRP A 85 -0.59 14.71 27.97
CA TRP A 85 0.67 14.34 27.31
C TRP A 85 0.50 13.32 26.19
N PRO A 86 -0.28 12.21 26.33
CA PRO A 86 -0.35 11.22 25.26
C PRO A 86 -0.97 11.75 23.96
N PRO A 87 -2.11 12.47 23.96
CA PRO A 87 -2.63 13.09 22.74
C PRO A 87 -1.69 14.16 22.15
N LEU A 88 -1.05 14.97 22.99
CA LEU A 88 -0.09 15.99 22.53
C LEU A 88 1.13 15.37 21.84
N LEU A 89 1.72 14.34 22.46
CA LEU A 89 2.85 13.61 21.89
C LEU A 89 2.47 12.90 20.59
N LEU A 90 1.26 12.33 20.51
CA LEU A 90 0.78 11.73 19.27
C LEU A 90 0.59 12.78 18.17
N ALA A 91 -0.02 13.93 18.50
CA ALA A 91 -0.24 15.02 17.56
C ALA A 91 1.08 15.54 16.98
N LEU A 92 2.00 15.99 17.85
CA LEU A 92 3.27 16.56 17.41
C LEU A 92 4.21 15.52 16.81
N GLY A 93 4.26 14.31 17.39
CA GLY A 93 5.10 13.23 16.90
C GLY A 93 4.67 12.74 15.51
N ALA A 94 3.36 12.58 15.28
CA ALA A 94 2.85 12.20 13.96
C ALA A 94 2.98 13.35 12.94
N SER A 95 2.83 14.62 13.35
CA SER A 95 3.12 15.76 12.47
C SER A 95 4.60 15.85 12.09
N LEU A 96 5.52 15.62 13.02
CA LEU A 96 6.96 15.55 12.70
C LEU A 96 7.27 14.37 11.79
N GLY A 97 6.68 13.20 12.07
CA GLY A 97 6.77 12.03 11.19
C GLY A 97 6.26 12.34 9.79
N PHE A 98 5.15 13.07 9.67
CA PHE A 98 4.60 13.51 8.38
C PHE A 98 5.61 14.36 7.61
N LEU A 99 6.26 15.33 8.26
CA LEU A 99 7.32 16.12 7.62
C LEU A 99 8.47 15.24 7.11
N VAL A 100 8.91 14.26 7.91
CA VAL A 100 9.97 13.31 7.52
C VAL A 100 9.54 12.47 6.32
N VAL A 101 8.34 11.91 6.34
CA VAL A 101 7.83 11.07 5.24
C VAL A 101 7.66 11.90 3.96
N GLU A 102 7.09 13.09 4.05
CA GLU A 102 6.93 14.00 2.90
C GLU A 102 8.26 14.48 2.35
N ARG A 103 9.27 14.67 3.20
CA ARG A 103 10.59 15.13 2.78
C ARG A 103 11.40 14.04 2.09
N PHE A 104 11.31 12.80 2.59
CA PHE A 104 12.24 11.73 2.21
C PHE A 104 11.59 10.58 1.41
N LEU A 105 10.35 10.20 1.71
CA LEU A 105 9.73 9.01 1.14
C LEU A 105 8.71 9.33 0.04
N ASP A 106 7.97 10.44 0.15
CA ASP A 106 6.88 10.81 -0.79
C ASP A 106 5.85 9.68 -1.00
N VAL A 107 5.50 9.01 0.11
CA VAL A 107 4.52 7.92 0.16
C VAL A 107 3.22 8.46 0.76
N ASN A 108 2.32 8.91 -0.12
CA ASN A 108 1.03 9.49 0.23
C ASN A 108 0.23 8.69 1.26
N SER A 109 0.24 7.35 1.18
CA SER A 109 -0.46 6.50 2.16
C SER A 109 0.10 6.65 3.57
N PHE A 110 1.42 6.72 3.74
CA PHE A 110 2.05 6.95 5.05
C PHE A 110 1.81 8.36 5.55
N SER A 111 1.89 9.35 4.66
CA SER A 111 1.52 10.73 4.97
C SER A 111 0.08 10.84 5.48
N ALA A 112 -0.86 10.14 4.84
CA ALA A 112 -2.26 10.09 5.24
C ALA A 112 -2.48 9.38 6.59
N VAL A 113 -1.76 8.28 6.88
CA VAL A 113 -1.77 7.64 8.21
C VAL A 113 -1.33 8.63 9.28
N LEU A 114 -0.20 9.29 9.06
CA LEU A 114 0.39 10.21 10.02
C LEU A 114 -0.51 11.44 10.22
N ALA A 115 -1.11 11.97 9.16
CA ALA A 115 -2.11 13.02 9.25
C ALA A 115 -3.36 12.59 10.05
N GLY A 116 -3.86 11.36 9.82
CA GLY A 116 -4.96 10.79 10.58
C GLY A 116 -4.64 10.62 12.06
N LEU A 117 -3.47 10.07 12.38
CA LEU A 117 -2.99 9.91 13.77
C LEU A 117 -2.74 11.25 14.45
N ALA A 118 -2.14 12.21 13.73
CA ALA A 118 -1.91 13.55 14.22
C ALA A 118 -3.24 14.23 14.56
N THR A 119 -4.23 14.13 13.66
CA THR A 119 -5.56 14.73 13.84
C THR A 119 -6.30 14.08 15.00
N TYR A 120 -6.22 12.76 15.14
CA TYR A 120 -6.74 12.04 16.29
C TYR A 120 -6.06 12.46 17.62
N GLY A 121 -4.74 12.66 17.60
CA GLY A 121 -3.97 13.20 18.73
C GLY A 121 -4.42 14.61 19.11
N LEU A 122 -4.57 15.49 18.11
CA LEU A 122 -5.01 16.87 18.31
C LEU A 122 -6.40 16.92 18.93
N LEU A 123 -7.38 16.20 18.35
CA LEU A 123 -8.74 16.12 18.89
C LEU A 123 -8.78 15.63 20.35
N GLY A 124 -7.82 14.79 20.74
CA GLY A 124 -7.66 14.32 22.11
C GLY A 124 -7.40 15.41 23.16
N LEU A 125 -6.97 16.60 22.75
CA LEU A 125 -6.81 17.75 23.64
C LEU A 125 -8.17 18.38 24.04
N TRP A 126 -9.23 18.17 23.26
CA TRP A 126 -10.60 18.64 23.57
C TRP A 126 -11.50 17.53 24.12
N MET A 127 -10.98 16.30 24.22
CA MET A 127 -11.71 15.15 24.72
C MET A 127 -11.25 14.76 26.12
N PRO A 128 -12.13 14.21 26.97
CA PRO A 128 -11.70 13.50 28.16
C PRO A 128 -10.78 12.33 27.77
N LEU A 129 -9.64 12.16 28.45
CA LEU A 129 -8.67 11.10 28.14
C LEU A 129 -9.30 9.68 28.02
N PRO A 130 -10.26 9.26 28.88
CA PRO A 130 -10.93 7.98 28.70
C PRO A 130 -11.77 7.89 27.42
N ALA A 131 -12.41 8.99 27.01
CA ALA A 131 -13.19 9.04 25.77
C ALA A 131 -12.26 9.00 24.55
N TRP A 132 -11.15 9.74 24.59
CA TRP A 132 -10.13 9.70 23.54
C TRP A 132 -9.58 8.29 23.35
N ARG A 133 -9.15 7.60 24.42
CA ARG A 133 -8.66 6.21 24.31
C ARG A 133 -9.71 5.24 23.78
N ARG A 134 -10.99 5.45 24.11
CA ARG A 134 -12.09 4.62 23.62
C ARG A 134 -12.41 4.85 22.15
N SER A 135 -12.09 6.00 21.58
CA SER A 135 -12.27 6.28 20.15
C SER A 135 -11.08 5.84 19.29
N LEU A 136 -10.01 5.28 19.88
CA LEU A 136 -8.87 4.76 19.13
C LEU A 136 -9.27 3.73 18.04
N PRO A 137 -10.14 2.73 18.30
CA PRO A 137 -10.57 1.81 17.25
C PRO A 137 -11.21 2.52 16.04
N VAL A 138 -11.96 3.59 16.27
CA VAL A 138 -12.61 4.38 15.21
C VAL A 138 -11.57 5.09 14.36
N ALA A 139 -10.59 5.73 15.00
CA ALA A 139 -9.50 6.39 14.31
C ALA A 139 -8.71 5.39 13.47
N LEU A 140 -8.42 4.20 14.02
CA LEU A 140 -7.71 3.14 13.29
C LEU A 140 -8.54 2.55 12.15
N LEU A 141 -9.87 2.45 12.28
CA LEU A 141 -10.77 2.06 11.19
C LEU A 141 -10.76 3.08 10.05
N LEU A 142 -10.89 4.37 10.37
CA LEU A 142 -10.86 5.45 9.38
C LEU A 142 -9.51 5.51 8.65
N ILE A 143 -8.40 5.31 9.38
CA ILE A 143 -7.07 5.18 8.77
C ILE A 143 -7.02 3.91 7.92
N GLY A 144 -7.53 2.79 8.43
CA GLY A 144 -7.48 1.49 7.76
C GLY A 144 -8.24 1.40 6.43
N VAL A 145 -9.15 2.35 6.17
CA VAL A 145 -9.84 2.54 4.88
C VAL A 145 -8.91 3.01 3.77
N LEU A 146 -7.76 3.61 4.08
CA LEU A 146 -6.77 3.97 3.07
C LEU A 146 -6.35 2.72 2.27
N PRO A 147 -5.94 2.86 0.99
CA PRO A 147 -5.66 1.74 0.10
C PRO A 147 -4.33 1.04 0.42
N PHE A 148 -4.22 0.45 1.60
CA PHE A 148 -3.07 -0.38 1.99
C PHE A 148 -3.06 -1.73 1.29
N GLY A 149 -4.21 -2.22 0.83
CA GLY A 149 -4.37 -3.57 0.28
C GLY A 149 -3.32 -3.87 -0.80
N ASP A 150 -3.18 -3.00 -1.78
CA ASP A 150 -2.29 -3.22 -2.94
C ASP A 150 -0.81 -3.13 -2.56
N HIS A 151 -0.48 -2.20 -1.66
CA HIS A 151 0.87 -2.06 -1.12
C HIS A 151 1.27 -3.27 -0.26
N LEU A 152 0.41 -3.68 0.67
CA LEU A 152 0.65 -4.86 1.52
C LEU A 152 0.76 -6.13 0.68
N GLN A 153 -0.05 -6.24 -0.38
CA GLN A 153 0.01 -7.37 -1.29
C GLN A 153 1.36 -7.47 -2.02
N THR A 154 1.89 -6.32 -2.45
CA THR A 154 3.17 -6.26 -3.17
C THR A 154 4.34 -6.61 -2.25
N PHE A 155 4.42 -5.99 -1.07
CA PHE A 155 5.58 -6.13 -0.19
C PHE A 155 5.53 -7.34 0.74
N ILE A 156 4.35 -7.69 1.25
CA ILE A 156 4.17 -8.78 2.22
C ILE A 156 3.54 -10.00 1.56
N GLY A 157 2.65 -9.80 0.59
CA GLY A 157 1.90 -10.89 -0.03
C GLY A 157 2.77 -11.90 -0.75
N TYR A 158 3.77 -11.46 -1.51
CA TYR A 158 4.68 -12.36 -2.22
C TYR A 158 5.56 -13.21 -1.27
N PRO A 159 6.28 -12.63 -0.29
CA PRO A 159 7.01 -13.42 0.71
C PRO A 159 6.10 -14.42 1.45
N MET A 160 4.89 -14.00 1.82
CA MET A 160 3.93 -14.87 2.51
C MET A 160 3.48 -16.07 1.65
N ARG A 161 3.33 -15.87 0.35
CA ARG A 161 3.03 -16.96 -0.61
C ARG A 161 4.17 -17.96 -0.70
N ILE A 162 5.42 -17.49 -0.81
CA ILE A 162 6.59 -18.37 -0.83
C ILE A 162 6.65 -19.21 0.44
N VAL A 163 6.48 -18.57 1.61
CA VAL A 163 6.48 -19.28 2.90
C VAL A 163 5.34 -20.29 2.97
N THR A 164 4.14 -19.93 2.53
CA THR A 164 2.99 -20.83 2.51
C THR A 164 3.26 -22.02 1.59
N ALA A 165 3.73 -21.80 0.37
CA ALA A 165 4.04 -22.84 -0.60
C ALA A 165 5.16 -23.78 -0.11
N ALA A 166 6.19 -23.25 0.54
CA ALA A 166 7.25 -24.05 1.15
C ALA A 166 6.71 -24.95 2.28
N ILE A 167 5.89 -24.41 3.19
CA ILE A 167 5.28 -25.20 4.27
C ILE A 167 4.37 -26.30 3.71
N VAL A 168 3.58 -25.98 2.69
CA VAL A 168 2.69 -26.97 2.04
C VAL A 168 3.50 -28.07 1.36
N ARG A 169 4.53 -27.72 0.58
CA ARG A 169 5.44 -28.69 -0.04
C ARG A 169 6.06 -29.61 1.01
N ASP A 170 6.66 -29.04 2.05
CA ASP A 170 7.37 -29.81 3.06
C ASP A 170 6.41 -30.72 3.84
N GLY A 171 5.20 -30.25 4.11
CA GLY A 171 4.12 -31.04 4.69
C GLY A 171 3.67 -32.20 3.80
N LEU A 172 3.52 -31.97 2.49
CA LEU A 172 3.14 -33.01 1.53
C LEU A 172 4.26 -34.04 1.33
N ALA A 173 5.52 -33.59 1.29
CA ALA A 173 6.68 -34.47 1.21
C ALA A 173 6.78 -35.40 2.43
N ALA A 174 6.43 -34.91 3.63
CA ALA A 174 6.38 -35.74 4.84
C ALA A 174 5.31 -36.85 4.78
N VAL A 175 4.30 -36.71 3.93
CA VAL A 175 3.23 -37.70 3.70
C VAL A 175 3.50 -38.56 2.44
N GLY A 176 4.67 -38.42 1.82
CA GLY A 176 5.13 -39.22 0.68
C GLY A 176 4.80 -38.64 -0.71
N VAL A 177 4.33 -37.39 -0.78
CA VAL A 177 4.05 -36.69 -2.04
C VAL A 177 5.26 -35.81 -2.39
N HIS A 178 6.21 -36.35 -3.15
CA HIS A 178 7.49 -35.69 -3.46
C HIS A 178 7.51 -34.92 -4.79
N THR A 179 6.45 -34.98 -5.59
CA THR A 179 6.44 -34.51 -6.98
C THR A 179 6.02 -33.06 -7.18
N VAL A 180 5.66 -32.34 -6.11
CA VAL A 180 5.14 -30.96 -6.23
C VAL A 180 6.21 -29.95 -5.81
N GLY A 181 6.73 -29.18 -6.77
CA GLY A 181 7.67 -28.09 -6.52
C GLY A 181 7.00 -26.85 -5.90
N VAL A 182 7.78 -25.99 -5.23
CA VAL A 182 7.28 -24.69 -4.74
C VAL A 182 6.77 -23.85 -5.90
N ASP A 183 7.47 -23.87 -7.03
CA ASP A 183 7.08 -23.14 -8.23
C ASP A 183 5.78 -23.68 -8.81
N THR A 184 5.55 -24.99 -8.79
CA THR A 184 4.27 -25.59 -9.20
C THR A 184 3.12 -25.13 -8.29
N ILE A 185 3.34 -25.04 -6.97
CA ILE A 185 2.33 -24.54 -6.02
C ILE A 185 2.06 -23.06 -6.27
N LEU A 186 3.10 -22.26 -6.49
CA LEU A 186 2.97 -20.83 -6.74
C LEU A 186 2.30 -20.53 -8.08
N VAL A 187 2.66 -21.25 -9.14
CA VAL A 187 2.05 -21.14 -10.47
C VAL A 187 0.60 -21.60 -10.43
N PHE A 188 0.29 -22.69 -9.74
CA PHE A 188 -1.09 -23.16 -9.59
C PHE A 188 -1.95 -22.18 -8.76
N GLU A 189 -1.41 -21.65 -7.64
CA GLU A 189 -2.09 -20.61 -6.85
C GLU A 189 -2.29 -19.34 -7.69
N ASN A 190 -1.27 -18.92 -8.45
CA ASN A 190 -1.32 -17.73 -9.28
C ASN A 190 -2.29 -17.91 -10.47
N GLY A 191 -2.31 -19.08 -11.10
CA GLY A 191 -3.17 -19.42 -12.25
C GLY A 191 -4.65 -19.45 -11.88
N ILE A 192 -5.02 -20.04 -10.74
CA ILE A 192 -6.39 -19.95 -10.20
C ILE A 192 -6.71 -18.50 -9.78
N SER A 193 -5.71 -17.71 -9.36
CA SER A 193 -5.87 -16.31 -8.98
C SER A 193 -5.77 -15.29 -10.12
N GLN A 194 -5.59 -15.69 -11.39
CA GLN A 194 -5.57 -14.71 -12.49
C GLN A 194 -6.94 -14.04 -12.71
N VAL A 195 -8.03 -14.69 -12.26
CA VAL A 195 -9.39 -14.13 -12.30
C VAL A 195 -9.82 -13.57 -10.93
N ASP A 196 -9.18 -13.99 -9.83
CA ASP A 196 -9.60 -13.67 -8.46
C ASP A 196 -8.47 -13.13 -7.59
N ILE A 197 -8.81 -12.11 -6.79
CA ILE A 197 -7.94 -11.38 -5.86
C ILE A 197 -6.86 -12.30 -5.21
N PRO A 198 -5.58 -11.87 -5.17
CA PRO A 198 -4.48 -12.74 -4.80
C PRO A 198 -4.65 -13.38 -3.41
N CYS A 199 -4.43 -14.70 -3.36
CA CYS A 199 -4.65 -15.58 -2.21
C CYS A 199 -3.53 -15.59 -1.15
N SER A 200 -2.73 -14.53 -1.10
CA SER A 200 -1.57 -14.40 -0.20
C SER A 200 -1.88 -14.42 1.31
N GLY A 201 -3.16 -14.49 1.69
CA GLY A 201 -3.62 -14.32 3.07
C GLY A 201 -3.50 -12.88 3.59
N VAL A 202 -2.79 -11.98 2.90
CA VAL A 202 -2.58 -10.59 3.36
C VAL A 202 -3.87 -9.78 3.33
N LYS A 203 -4.69 -9.95 2.28
CA LYS A 203 -6.00 -9.30 2.24
C LYS A 203 -6.91 -9.80 3.36
N SER A 204 -6.85 -11.09 3.67
CA SER A 204 -7.57 -11.71 4.81
C SER A 204 -7.07 -11.15 6.15
N LEU A 205 -5.76 -10.93 6.30
CA LEU A 205 -5.19 -10.31 7.50
C LEU A 205 -5.64 -8.86 7.66
N TRP A 206 -5.64 -8.07 6.58
CA TRP A 206 -6.10 -6.69 6.59
C TRP A 206 -7.62 -6.58 6.86
N SER A 207 -8.45 -7.34 6.14
CA SER A 207 -9.90 -7.35 6.37
C SER A 207 -10.25 -7.90 7.75
N GLY A 208 -9.51 -8.90 8.22
CA GLY A 208 -9.56 -9.41 9.59
C GLY A 208 -9.26 -8.32 10.61
N MET A 209 -8.15 -7.58 10.45
CA MET A 209 -7.82 -6.48 11.36
C MET A 209 -8.91 -5.41 11.41
N MET A 210 -9.47 -5.03 10.26
CA MET A 210 -10.62 -4.12 10.20
C MET A 210 -11.83 -4.69 10.96
N PHE A 211 -12.14 -5.97 10.75
CA PHE A 211 -13.20 -6.65 11.49
C PHE A 211 -12.95 -6.65 13.01
N LEU A 212 -11.72 -6.97 13.45
CA LEU A 212 -11.38 -6.98 14.87
C LEU A 212 -11.51 -5.59 15.49
N LEU A 213 -11.07 -4.54 14.80
CA LEU A 213 -11.23 -3.15 15.24
C LEU A 213 -12.72 -2.75 15.33
N ALA A 214 -13.52 -3.12 14.33
CA ALA A 214 -14.97 -2.91 14.34
C ALA A 214 -15.64 -3.64 15.51
N ALA A 215 -15.33 -4.93 15.72
CA ALA A 215 -15.83 -5.70 16.85
C ALA A 215 -15.41 -5.10 18.20
N THR A 216 -14.16 -4.64 18.30
CA THR A 216 -13.62 -3.96 19.48
C THR A 216 -14.39 -2.69 19.80
N TRP A 217 -14.72 -1.92 18.78
CA TRP A 217 -15.49 -0.69 18.93
C TRP A 217 -16.95 -0.96 19.33
N ILE A 218 -17.64 -1.86 18.62
CA ILE A 218 -19.03 -2.26 18.89
C ILE A 218 -19.19 -2.79 20.31
N ARG A 219 -18.22 -3.60 20.77
CA ARG A 219 -18.24 -4.20 22.12
C ARG A 219 -17.57 -3.35 23.19
N HIS A 220 -17.15 -2.14 22.85
CA HIS A 220 -16.52 -1.19 23.76
C HIS A 220 -15.32 -1.76 24.54
N LYS A 221 -14.52 -2.59 23.86
CA LYS A 221 -13.36 -3.25 24.47
C LYS A 221 -12.13 -2.34 24.41
N PRO A 222 -11.35 -2.22 25.50
CA PRO A 222 -10.12 -1.42 25.48
C PRO A 222 -9.01 -2.11 24.69
N ILE A 223 -8.23 -1.34 23.94
CA ILE A 223 -6.98 -1.80 23.31
C ILE A 223 -5.89 -1.81 24.39
N ASN A 224 -5.54 -3.01 24.87
CA ASN A 224 -4.50 -3.26 25.87
C ASN A 224 -3.68 -4.50 25.48
N LEU A 225 -2.76 -4.96 26.34
CA LEU A 225 -1.94 -6.13 26.05
C LEU A 225 -2.77 -7.40 25.79
N ARG A 226 -3.89 -7.61 26.48
CA ARG A 226 -4.76 -8.76 26.24
C ARG A 226 -5.44 -8.66 24.87
N TRP A 227 -5.82 -7.46 24.46
CA TRP A 227 -6.32 -7.22 23.10
C TRP A 227 -5.24 -7.56 22.06
N LEU A 228 -3.98 -7.16 22.29
CA LEU A 228 -2.86 -7.51 21.41
C LEU A 228 -2.63 -9.02 21.32
N LEU A 229 -2.78 -9.75 22.43
CA LEU A 229 -2.73 -11.22 22.42
C LEU A 229 -3.89 -11.81 21.60
N VAL A 230 -5.10 -11.29 21.75
CA VAL A 230 -6.26 -11.71 20.92
C VAL A 230 -6.00 -11.42 19.45
N ALA A 231 -5.46 -10.24 19.11
CA ALA A 231 -5.07 -9.88 17.74
C ALA A 231 -3.99 -10.82 17.18
N GLY A 232 -2.98 -11.17 17.99
CA GLY A 232 -1.93 -12.12 17.61
C GLY A 232 -2.47 -13.52 17.35
N VAL A 233 -3.28 -14.06 18.27
CA VAL A 233 -3.96 -15.37 18.09
C VAL A 233 -4.85 -15.34 16.85
N PHE A 234 -5.59 -14.26 16.63
CA PHE A 234 -6.43 -14.11 15.46
C PHE A 234 -5.62 -14.09 14.16
N GLY A 235 -4.49 -13.39 14.11
CA GLY A 235 -3.57 -13.41 12.98
C GLY A 235 -3.06 -14.82 12.68
N VAL A 236 -2.69 -15.59 13.72
CA VAL A 236 -2.29 -17.00 13.58
C VAL A 236 -3.44 -17.87 13.05
N LEU A 237 -4.67 -17.67 13.53
CA LEU A 237 -5.84 -18.41 13.05
C LEU A 237 -6.14 -18.12 11.58
N LEU A 238 -6.05 -16.85 11.15
CA LEU A 238 -6.22 -16.47 9.74
C LEU A 238 -5.13 -17.09 8.86
N PHE A 239 -3.89 -17.07 9.32
CA PHE A 239 -2.77 -17.71 8.60
C PHE A 239 -2.97 -19.23 8.51
N ALA A 240 -3.33 -19.90 9.60
CA ALA A 240 -3.60 -21.33 9.63
C ALA A 240 -4.78 -21.73 8.71
N ALA A 241 -5.85 -20.93 8.69
CA ALA A 241 -6.97 -21.13 7.77
C ALA A 241 -6.53 -21.01 6.30
N ASN A 242 -5.68 -20.02 5.98
CA ASN A 242 -5.13 -19.88 4.64
C ASN A 242 -4.22 -21.06 4.26
N LEU A 243 -3.35 -21.50 5.18
CA LEU A 243 -2.48 -22.64 4.96
C LEU A 243 -3.27 -23.93 4.71
N ALA A 244 -4.31 -24.19 5.51
CA ALA A 244 -5.21 -25.32 5.34
C ALA A 244 -5.94 -25.26 3.99
N ARG A 245 -6.40 -24.06 3.59
CA ARG A 245 -7.01 -23.84 2.28
C ARG A 245 -6.05 -24.18 1.15
N VAL A 246 -4.86 -23.59 1.12
CA VAL A 246 -3.86 -23.85 0.06
C VAL A 246 -3.49 -25.33 0.01
N THR A 247 -3.29 -25.97 1.17
CA THR A 247 -3.02 -27.42 1.25
C THR A 247 -4.13 -28.23 0.58
N ALA A 248 -5.40 -27.95 0.92
CA ALA A 248 -6.53 -28.66 0.32
C ALA A 248 -6.60 -28.47 -1.20
N LEU A 249 -6.32 -27.27 -1.71
CA LEU A 249 -6.31 -27.00 -3.15
C LEU A 249 -5.19 -27.73 -3.88
N VAL A 250 -3.98 -27.77 -3.31
CA VAL A 250 -2.85 -28.49 -3.90
C VAL A 250 -3.12 -30.00 -3.90
N VAL A 251 -3.72 -30.53 -2.85
CA VAL A 251 -4.10 -31.95 -2.78
C VAL A 251 -5.19 -32.29 -3.80
N VAL A 252 -6.22 -31.46 -3.94
CA VAL A 252 -7.34 -31.73 -4.85
C VAL A 252 -6.96 -31.48 -6.32
N GLY A 253 -6.21 -30.42 -6.60
CA GLY A 253 -5.84 -30.02 -7.96
C GLY A 253 -4.68 -30.86 -8.51
N PRO A 254 -3.42 -30.47 -8.28
CA PRO A 254 -2.24 -31.18 -8.80
C PRO A 254 -2.11 -32.63 -8.37
N VAL A 255 -2.43 -32.97 -7.11
CA VAL A 255 -2.18 -34.34 -6.60
C VAL A 255 -3.28 -35.32 -7.00
N ALA A 256 -4.56 -34.95 -6.85
CA ALA A 256 -5.69 -35.81 -7.23
C ALA A 256 -6.13 -35.63 -8.70
N GLY A 257 -5.62 -34.61 -9.40
CA GLY A 257 -5.93 -34.34 -10.80
C GLY A 257 -7.30 -33.70 -11.03
N TRP A 258 -7.90 -33.05 -10.03
CA TRP A 258 -9.24 -32.44 -10.11
C TRP A 258 -9.21 -30.90 -10.03
N PRO A 259 -8.66 -30.21 -11.05
CA PRO A 259 -8.49 -28.75 -11.02
C PRO A 259 -9.81 -27.99 -10.88
N LEU A 260 -10.88 -28.42 -11.56
CA LEU A 260 -12.20 -27.79 -11.46
C LEU A 260 -12.76 -27.86 -10.04
N LEU A 261 -12.58 -29.00 -9.35
CA LEU A 261 -13.04 -29.12 -7.97
C LEU A 261 -12.21 -28.23 -7.04
N ALA A 262 -10.91 -28.11 -7.26
CA ALA A 262 -10.06 -27.19 -6.50
C ALA A 262 -10.56 -25.74 -6.65
N GLU A 263 -10.88 -25.31 -7.87
CA GLU A 263 -11.46 -23.99 -8.15
C GLU A 263 -12.81 -23.79 -7.41
N MET A 264 -13.72 -24.78 -7.47
CA MET A 264 -15.00 -24.71 -6.76
C MET A 264 -14.85 -24.66 -5.23
N LEU A 265 -13.84 -25.33 -4.68
CA LEU A 265 -13.57 -25.35 -3.23
C LEU A 265 -12.84 -24.10 -2.74
N HIS A 266 -12.18 -23.38 -3.64
CA HIS A 266 -11.32 -22.24 -3.34
C HIS A 266 -12.02 -21.15 -2.54
N LEU A 267 -13.18 -20.70 -3.01
CA LEU A 267 -13.95 -19.63 -2.39
C LEU A 267 -14.65 -20.11 -1.09
N PRO A 268 -15.42 -21.23 -1.07
CA PRO A 268 -16.10 -21.68 0.14
C PRO A 268 -15.13 -21.97 1.29
N LEU A 269 -13.99 -22.62 1.03
CA LEU A 269 -13.02 -22.96 2.06
C LEU A 269 -12.36 -21.70 2.64
N GLY A 270 -12.09 -20.70 1.78
CA GLY A 270 -11.61 -19.40 2.21
C GLY A 270 -12.59 -18.66 3.12
N VAL A 271 -13.87 -18.59 2.72
CA VAL A 271 -14.93 -17.93 3.51
C VAL A 271 -15.17 -18.64 4.83
N LEU A 272 -15.28 -19.97 4.83
CA LEU A 272 -15.49 -20.76 6.04
C LEU A 272 -14.33 -20.58 7.04
N GLY A 273 -13.09 -20.67 6.56
CA GLY A 273 -11.90 -20.45 7.39
C GLY A 273 -11.86 -19.04 7.98
N PHE A 274 -12.18 -18.02 7.19
CA PHE A 274 -12.25 -16.63 7.64
C PHE A 274 -13.35 -16.41 8.69
N VAL A 275 -14.56 -16.89 8.45
CA VAL A 275 -15.70 -16.78 9.38
C VAL A 275 -15.39 -17.49 10.69
N ALA A 276 -14.81 -18.70 10.64
CA ALA A 276 -14.41 -19.44 11.83
C ALA A 276 -13.36 -18.68 12.66
N ALA A 277 -12.33 -18.12 12.01
CA ALA A 277 -11.32 -17.31 12.69
C ALA A 277 -11.93 -16.04 13.32
N CYS A 278 -12.83 -15.35 12.60
CA CYS A 278 -13.55 -14.19 13.10
C CYS A 278 -14.43 -14.51 14.32
N ALA A 279 -15.18 -15.61 14.27
CA ALA A 279 -16.00 -16.07 15.39
C ALA A 279 -15.15 -16.41 16.62
N ALA A 280 -13.99 -17.06 16.41
CA ALA A 280 -13.04 -17.35 17.48
C ALA A 280 -12.45 -16.07 18.08
N ALA A 281 -12.03 -15.10 17.26
CA ALA A 281 -11.51 -13.82 17.72
C ALA A 281 -12.52 -13.04 18.56
N VAL A 282 -13.77 -13.04 18.12
CA VAL A 282 -14.92 -12.46 18.83
C VAL A 282 -15.16 -13.14 20.17
N ALA A 283 -15.11 -14.47 20.24
CA ALA A 283 -15.24 -15.20 21.49
C ALA A 283 -14.06 -14.94 22.45
N LEU A 284 -12.83 -14.88 21.94
CA LEU A 284 -11.64 -14.54 22.71
C LEU A 284 -11.68 -13.10 23.23
N LEU A 285 -12.13 -12.15 22.40
CA LEU A 285 -12.30 -10.76 22.77
C LEU A 285 -13.28 -10.60 23.94
N ASP A 286 -14.38 -11.35 23.93
CA ASP A 286 -15.36 -11.33 25.03
C ASP A 286 -14.82 -11.94 26.32
N ARG A 287 -14.13 -13.07 26.21
CA ARG A 287 -13.64 -13.84 27.35
C ARG A 287 -12.42 -13.21 28.01
N TRP A 288 -11.48 -12.69 27.24
CA TRP A 288 -10.16 -12.30 27.75
C TRP A 288 -10.02 -10.79 27.95
N VAL A 289 -10.70 -9.99 27.13
CA VAL A 289 -10.65 -8.53 27.26
C VAL A 289 -11.82 -8.05 28.13
N VAL A 290 -11.49 -7.82 29.39
CA VAL A 290 -12.43 -7.28 30.38
C VAL A 290 -12.76 -5.84 30.02
N SER A 291 -14.06 -5.52 29.95
CA SER A 291 -14.52 -4.16 29.69
C SER A 291 -14.05 -3.24 30.81
N ALA A 292 -13.54 -2.07 30.45
CA ALA A 292 -13.05 -1.13 31.45
C ALA A 292 -14.20 -0.68 32.36
N ALA A 293 -13.98 -0.72 33.68
CA ALA A 293 -14.88 -0.13 34.65
C ALA A 293 -15.18 1.34 34.31
N PRO A 294 -16.36 1.87 34.66
CA PRO A 294 -16.65 3.29 34.49
C PRO A 294 -15.52 4.10 35.15
N PRO A 295 -15.03 5.17 34.49
CA PRO A 295 -13.87 5.89 35.00
C PRO A 295 -14.19 6.42 36.39
N ALA A 296 -13.33 6.09 37.36
CA ALA A 296 -13.28 6.82 38.62
C ALA A 296 -13.11 8.32 38.30
N VAL A 297 -13.78 9.19 39.07
CA VAL A 297 -13.86 10.64 38.86
C VAL A 297 -12.51 11.17 38.36
N ALA A 298 -12.47 11.51 37.07
CA ALA A 298 -11.22 11.87 36.42
C ALA A 298 -10.69 13.15 37.07
N ARG A 299 -9.44 13.11 37.58
CA ARG A 299 -8.73 14.31 38.04
C ARG A 299 -8.84 15.39 36.97
N SER A 300 -9.24 16.60 37.37
CA SER A 300 -9.39 17.73 36.46
C SER A 300 -8.05 17.96 35.74
N ALA A 301 -8.04 17.71 34.43
CA ALA A 301 -6.89 18.03 33.60
C ALA A 301 -6.62 19.54 33.69
N ARG A 302 -5.34 19.92 33.76
CA ARG A 302 -4.95 21.34 33.70
C ARG A 302 -5.39 21.90 32.35
N GLN A 303 -6.01 23.08 32.37
CA GLN A 303 -6.40 23.86 31.19
C GLN A 303 -5.58 25.15 31.14
N PRO A 304 -4.27 25.06 30.86
CA PRO A 304 -3.44 26.25 30.81
C PRO A 304 -3.84 27.15 29.64
N ALA A 305 -4.08 28.43 29.90
CA ALA A 305 -4.42 29.42 28.87
C ALA A 305 -3.31 29.58 27.80
N TRP A 306 -2.05 29.25 28.14
CA TRP A 306 -0.91 29.31 27.22
C TRP A 306 -0.88 28.17 26.19
N LEU A 307 -1.67 27.11 26.37
CA LEU A 307 -1.57 25.92 25.50
C LEU A 307 -2.04 26.21 24.07
N THR A 308 -3.14 26.93 23.89
CA THR A 308 -3.63 27.31 22.56
C THR A 308 -2.61 28.13 21.77
N PRO A 309 -2.06 29.25 22.28
CA PRO A 309 -1.05 30.00 21.54
C PRO A 309 0.22 29.19 21.31
N ALA A 310 0.64 28.34 22.25
CA ALA A 310 1.78 27.46 22.04
C ALA A 310 1.54 26.44 20.92
N LEU A 311 0.34 25.87 20.81
CA LEU A 311 -0.04 24.98 19.71
C LEU A 311 -0.07 25.71 18.37
N ILE A 312 -0.62 26.92 18.32
CA ILE A 312 -0.62 27.75 17.11
C ILE A 312 0.81 28.00 16.63
N ILE A 313 1.71 28.41 17.53
CA ILE A 313 3.13 28.64 17.21
C ILE A 313 3.79 27.35 16.74
N ALA A 314 3.55 26.23 17.43
CA ALA A 314 4.13 24.94 17.06
C ALA A 314 3.65 24.47 15.67
N VAL A 315 2.35 24.54 15.38
CA VAL A 315 1.79 24.15 14.08
C VAL A 315 2.24 25.11 12.98
N ALA A 316 2.32 26.41 13.25
CA ALA A 316 2.87 27.39 12.32
C ALA A 316 4.35 27.11 12.02
N ALA A 317 5.16 26.77 13.03
CA ALA A 317 6.56 26.38 12.84
C ALA A 317 6.67 25.09 12.03
N LEU A 318 5.83 24.09 12.28
CA LEU A 318 5.78 22.86 11.48
C LEU A 318 5.38 23.14 10.02
N ALA A 319 4.38 24.00 9.80
CA ALA A 319 3.95 24.41 8.46
C ALA A 319 5.02 25.22 7.74
N TRP A 320 5.79 26.04 8.47
CA TRP A 320 6.93 26.77 7.91
C TRP A 320 8.12 25.86 7.59
N LEU A 321 8.35 24.83 8.41
CA LEU A 321 9.36 23.78 8.17
C LEU A 321 8.94 22.78 7.09
N TYR A 322 7.65 22.72 6.75
CA TYR A 322 7.15 21.87 5.70
C TYR A 322 7.79 22.28 4.37
N THR A 323 8.70 21.43 3.93
CA THR A 323 9.35 21.52 2.63
C THR A 323 9.04 20.20 1.95
N PRO A 324 8.07 20.15 1.02
CA PRO A 324 7.81 18.92 0.29
C PRO A 324 9.13 18.44 -0.33
N ARG A 325 9.25 17.13 -0.54
CA ARG A 325 10.33 16.62 -1.39
C ARG A 325 10.32 17.47 -2.67
N PRO A 326 11.46 18.06 -3.08
CA PRO A 326 11.49 18.90 -4.26
C PRO A 326 10.80 18.15 -5.39
N ALA A 327 9.71 18.71 -5.92
CA ALA A 327 9.19 18.26 -7.19
C ALA A 327 10.37 18.48 -8.14
N ASP A 328 11.02 17.40 -8.56
CA ASP A 328 12.23 17.53 -9.35
C ASP A 328 11.85 18.44 -10.52
N SER A 329 12.54 19.57 -10.64
CA SER A 329 12.40 20.46 -11.80
C SER A 329 12.39 19.55 -13.01
N ALA A 330 11.30 19.61 -13.78
CA ALA A 330 11.12 18.80 -14.97
C ALA A 330 12.40 18.94 -15.79
N GLY A 331 13.28 17.93 -15.70
CA GLY A 331 14.42 17.88 -16.58
C GLY A 331 13.86 17.88 -17.98
N ALA A 332 14.60 18.43 -18.95
CA ALA A 332 14.17 18.32 -20.33
C ALA A 332 13.76 16.86 -20.59
N ALA A 333 12.54 16.65 -21.06
CA ALA A 333 12.10 15.31 -21.43
C ALA A 333 13.11 14.77 -22.44
N ILE A 334 13.52 13.51 -22.29
CA ILE A 334 14.32 12.84 -23.32
C ILE A 334 13.42 12.81 -24.56
N THR A 335 13.74 13.63 -25.56
CA THR A 335 12.90 13.83 -26.74
C THR A 335 13.31 12.97 -27.92
N HIS A 336 14.55 12.47 -27.95
CA HIS A 336 15.06 11.66 -29.05
C HIS A 336 16.11 10.64 -28.59
N TRP A 337 15.78 9.36 -28.67
CA TRP A 337 16.75 8.28 -28.49
C TRP A 337 17.71 8.21 -29.68
N GLN A 338 19.00 8.06 -29.37
CA GLN A 338 20.05 7.79 -30.36
C GLN A 338 20.42 6.31 -30.29
N PHE A 339 20.01 5.55 -31.30
CA PHE A 339 20.31 4.12 -31.41
C PHE A 339 21.54 3.87 -32.29
N PRO A 340 22.25 2.74 -32.09
CA PRO A 340 23.35 2.35 -32.96
C PRO A 340 22.90 2.28 -34.43
N ALA A 341 23.76 2.70 -35.37
CA ALA A 341 23.40 2.74 -36.80
C ALA A 341 23.02 1.36 -37.40
N GLU A 342 23.52 0.27 -36.80
CA GLU A 342 23.17 -1.10 -37.17
C GLU A 342 21.75 -1.51 -36.72
N LEU A 343 21.17 -0.81 -35.74
CA LEU A 343 19.83 -1.08 -35.22
C LEU A 343 18.79 -0.37 -36.07
N SER A 344 18.11 -1.12 -36.94
CA SER A 344 16.98 -0.58 -37.67
C SER A 344 15.77 -0.51 -36.74
N THR A 345 15.32 0.69 -36.41
CA THR A 345 14.19 0.91 -35.50
C THR A 345 13.03 1.60 -36.22
N GLN A 346 11.81 1.12 -36.00
CA GLN A 346 10.58 1.77 -36.45
C GLN A 346 9.68 2.08 -35.25
N PRO A 347 9.25 3.34 -35.05
CA PRO A 347 8.32 3.68 -33.97
C PRO A 347 7.03 2.87 -34.08
N LEU A 348 6.64 2.22 -32.99
CA LEU A 348 5.38 1.47 -32.87
C LEU A 348 4.50 2.19 -31.84
N PRO A 349 3.67 3.16 -32.27
CA PRO A 349 2.99 4.06 -31.36
C PRO A 349 2.15 3.30 -30.33
N LEU A 350 2.22 3.77 -29.08
CA LEU A 350 1.32 3.33 -28.03
C LEU A 350 -0.09 3.82 -28.32
N THR A 351 -1.07 2.95 -28.10
CA THR A 351 -2.49 3.35 -28.09
C THR A 351 -2.72 4.41 -27.01
N ALA A 352 -3.81 5.18 -27.12
CA ALA A 352 -4.16 6.17 -26.10
C ALA A 352 -4.27 5.54 -24.71
N ALA A 353 -4.93 4.37 -24.61
CA ALA A 353 -5.08 3.64 -23.35
C ALA A 353 -3.74 3.16 -22.77
N GLU A 354 -2.83 2.61 -23.58
CA GLU A 354 -1.49 2.20 -23.12
C GLU A 354 -0.69 3.40 -22.60
N ARG A 355 -0.75 4.53 -23.32
CA ARG A 355 -0.07 5.76 -22.92
C ARG A 355 -0.63 6.31 -21.62
N ASP A 356 -1.95 6.40 -21.51
CA ASP A 356 -2.62 6.87 -20.30
C ASP A 356 -2.30 5.96 -19.10
N TRP A 357 -2.20 4.65 -19.33
CA TRP A 357 -1.81 3.69 -18.30
C TRP A 357 -0.35 3.87 -17.84
N LEU A 358 0.61 3.97 -18.76
CA LEU A 358 2.03 4.16 -18.43
C LEU A 358 2.32 5.52 -17.78
N MET A 359 1.69 6.57 -18.27
CA MET A 359 1.91 7.93 -17.77
C MET A 359 1.23 8.20 -16.43
N ARG A 360 0.19 7.44 -16.07
CA ARG A 360 -0.61 7.61 -14.83
C ARG A 360 0.25 7.65 -13.57
N ASP A 361 1.26 6.79 -13.51
CA ASP A 361 2.08 6.59 -12.32
C ASP A 361 3.38 7.44 -12.34
N GLY A 362 3.45 8.43 -13.23
CA GLY A 362 4.54 9.41 -13.30
C GLY A 362 5.68 9.02 -14.23
N ALA A 363 5.41 8.27 -15.31
CA ALA A 363 6.38 8.14 -16.38
C ALA A 363 6.64 9.51 -17.02
N GLU A 364 7.91 9.83 -17.27
CA GLU A 364 8.31 11.05 -18.00
C GLU A 364 8.15 10.83 -19.51
N ALA A 365 8.48 9.63 -19.96
CA ALA A 365 8.35 9.19 -21.34
C ALA A 365 8.13 7.68 -21.39
N ALA A 366 7.33 7.24 -22.36
CA ALA A 366 7.20 5.83 -22.71
C ALA A 366 7.12 5.69 -24.23
N GLU A 367 8.05 4.94 -24.81
CA GLU A 367 8.18 4.78 -26.25
C GLU A 367 8.36 3.32 -26.61
N ARG A 368 7.64 2.85 -27.63
CA ARG A 368 7.72 1.49 -28.13
C ARG A 368 8.21 1.50 -29.57
N TRP A 369 9.13 0.60 -29.87
CA TRP A 369 9.80 0.50 -31.16
C TRP A 369 9.80 -0.95 -31.63
N ARG A 370 9.65 -1.14 -32.93
CA ARG A 370 9.99 -2.39 -33.63
C ARG A 370 11.46 -2.33 -34.01
N PHE A 371 12.18 -3.45 -33.93
CA PHE A 371 13.58 -3.50 -34.33
C PHE A 371 13.92 -4.67 -35.25
N ASP A 372 14.95 -4.47 -36.07
CA ASP A 372 15.71 -5.51 -36.76
C ASP A 372 17.20 -5.29 -36.46
N TRP A 373 17.88 -6.34 -35.99
CA TRP A 373 19.30 -6.34 -35.62
C TRP A 373 19.94 -7.67 -36.03
N ARG A 374 20.74 -7.65 -37.11
CA ARG A 374 21.52 -8.82 -37.56
C ARG A 374 20.66 -10.10 -37.68
N GLY A 375 19.42 -9.95 -38.16
CA GLY A 375 18.47 -11.06 -38.30
C GLY A 375 17.62 -11.35 -37.06
N LEU A 376 17.92 -10.75 -35.90
CA LEU A 376 17.01 -10.70 -34.76
C LEU A 376 15.91 -9.69 -35.02
N ARG A 377 14.67 -10.07 -34.71
CA ARG A 377 13.50 -9.18 -34.81
C ARG A 377 12.70 -9.22 -33.53
N GLY A 378 12.09 -8.09 -33.22
CA GLY A 378 11.30 -7.97 -32.01
C GLY A 378 10.76 -6.56 -31.84
N SER A 379 10.24 -6.29 -30.65
CA SER A 379 9.91 -4.95 -30.20
C SER A 379 10.57 -4.68 -28.86
N PHE A 380 10.82 -3.41 -28.57
CA PHE A 380 11.20 -3.01 -27.22
C PHE A 380 10.41 -1.78 -26.81
N ILE A 381 10.18 -1.66 -25.51
CA ILE A 381 9.61 -0.48 -24.88
C ILE A 381 10.63 0.10 -23.92
N ILE A 382 10.76 1.42 -23.96
CA ILE A 382 11.58 2.19 -23.04
C ILE A 382 10.65 3.08 -22.23
N VAL A 383 10.70 2.92 -20.90
CA VAL A 383 9.95 3.75 -19.96
C VAL A 383 10.94 4.50 -19.09
N THR A 384 10.88 5.83 -19.12
CA THR A 384 11.75 6.71 -18.34
C THR A 384 10.98 7.29 -17.17
N SER A 385 11.49 7.13 -15.96
CA SER A 385 10.88 7.76 -14.79
C SER A 385 11.84 7.91 -13.59
N ARG A 386 11.64 9.00 -12.85
CA ARG A 386 12.20 9.25 -11.51
C ARG A 386 11.42 8.62 -10.36
N THR A 387 10.25 8.02 -10.63
CA THR A 387 9.46 7.29 -9.63
C THR A 387 9.43 5.81 -10.00
N TRP A 388 9.60 4.94 -9.01
CA TRP A 388 9.50 3.50 -9.25
C TRP A 388 8.09 3.10 -9.69
N ARG A 389 7.05 3.88 -9.31
CA ARG A 389 5.64 3.56 -9.59
C ARG A 389 5.32 3.50 -11.09
N ALA A 390 6.04 4.27 -11.89
CA ALA A 390 5.89 4.30 -13.35
C ALA A 390 6.50 3.07 -14.05
N HIS A 391 7.31 2.30 -13.33
CA HIS A 391 7.89 1.08 -13.82
C HIS A 391 7.11 -0.09 -13.26
N HIS A 392 6.48 -0.89 -14.11
CA HIS A 392 5.83 -2.14 -13.70
C HIS A 392 6.77 -3.31 -13.93
N GLN A 393 6.53 -4.42 -13.23
CA GLN A 393 7.26 -5.67 -13.47
C GLN A 393 6.90 -6.22 -14.87
N PRO A 394 7.85 -6.26 -15.84
CA PRO A 394 7.54 -6.53 -17.24
C PRO A 394 6.90 -7.90 -17.50
N GLU A 395 7.16 -8.88 -16.65
CA GLU A 395 6.57 -10.22 -16.71
C GLU A 395 5.05 -10.18 -16.73
N ARG A 396 4.43 -9.29 -15.93
CA ARG A 396 2.97 -9.11 -15.92
C ARG A 396 2.44 -8.54 -17.22
N CYS A 397 3.23 -7.72 -17.92
CA CYS A 397 2.82 -7.19 -19.20
C CYS A 397 2.69 -8.31 -20.24
N PHE A 398 3.60 -9.30 -20.22
CA PHE A 398 3.52 -10.46 -21.13
C PHE A 398 2.31 -11.34 -20.83
N GLU A 399 2.00 -11.57 -19.55
CA GLU A 399 0.81 -12.31 -19.13
C GLU A 399 -0.50 -11.67 -19.63
N VAL A 400 -0.60 -10.34 -19.59
CA VAL A 400 -1.76 -9.60 -20.12
C VAL A 400 -1.94 -9.80 -21.64
N TYR A 401 -0.86 -10.06 -22.38
CA TYR A 401 -0.91 -10.42 -23.80
C TYR A 401 -1.17 -11.92 -24.04
N GLY A 402 -1.47 -12.69 -22.99
CA GLY A 402 -1.78 -14.11 -23.07
C GLY A 402 -0.56 -15.03 -23.15
N LEU A 403 0.63 -14.52 -22.83
CA LEU A 403 1.86 -15.33 -22.79
C LEU A 403 2.09 -15.87 -21.38
N SER A 404 2.39 -17.16 -21.27
CA SER A 404 2.76 -17.78 -19.99
C SER A 404 4.25 -17.64 -19.73
N LEU A 405 4.64 -17.51 -18.46
CA LEU A 405 6.05 -17.44 -18.04
C LEU A 405 6.58 -18.87 -17.81
N ASP A 406 7.41 -19.37 -18.72
CA ASP A 406 8.00 -20.71 -18.61
C ASP A 406 9.26 -20.71 -17.74
N ASP A 407 10.11 -19.68 -17.90
CA ASP A 407 11.36 -19.52 -17.15
C ASP A 407 11.71 -18.04 -16.98
N SER A 408 12.39 -17.70 -15.88
CA SER A 408 12.81 -16.34 -15.56
C SER A 408 14.10 -16.35 -14.74
N ARG A 409 15.19 -15.81 -15.30
CA ARG A 409 16.52 -15.87 -14.70
C ARG A 409 17.36 -14.63 -14.98
N THR A 410 18.20 -14.25 -14.03
CA THR A 410 19.21 -13.21 -14.26
C THR A 410 20.26 -13.75 -15.23
N HIS A 411 20.54 -12.98 -16.27
CA HIS A 411 21.62 -13.22 -17.21
C HIS A 411 22.60 -12.05 -17.14
N LEU A 412 23.90 -12.37 -17.00
CA LEU A 412 24.97 -11.38 -16.99
C LEU A 412 25.54 -11.27 -18.40
N VAL A 413 25.26 -10.15 -19.08
CA VAL A 413 25.86 -9.85 -20.38
C VAL A 413 27.34 -9.51 -20.21
N ASP A 414 27.66 -8.76 -19.15
CA ASP A 414 28.98 -8.42 -18.66
C ASP A 414 28.95 -8.39 -17.11
N SER A 415 30.09 -8.20 -16.43
CA SER A 415 30.16 -8.23 -14.95
C SER A 415 29.23 -7.24 -14.26
N ASP A 416 29.00 -6.09 -14.87
CA ASP A 416 28.17 -4.99 -14.33
C ASP A 416 26.86 -4.79 -15.11
N PHE A 417 26.48 -5.76 -15.95
CA PHE A 417 25.26 -5.70 -16.75
C PHE A 417 24.36 -6.93 -16.51
N PRO A 418 23.67 -6.98 -15.36
CA PRO A 418 22.59 -7.92 -15.15
C PRO A 418 21.34 -7.48 -15.91
N LEU A 419 20.72 -8.43 -16.62
CA LEU A 419 19.38 -8.31 -17.15
C LEU A 419 18.55 -9.54 -16.78
N ARG A 420 17.22 -9.39 -16.76
CA ARG A 420 16.32 -10.52 -16.60
C ARG A 420 16.04 -11.09 -17.98
N PHE A 421 16.29 -12.38 -18.16
CA PHE A 421 15.84 -13.14 -19.32
C PHE A 421 14.60 -13.94 -18.96
N VAL A 422 13.63 -13.96 -19.86
CA VAL A 422 12.33 -14.60 -19.67
C VAL A 422 12.00 -15.46 -20.89
N ALA A 423 11.67 -16.73 -20.68
CA ALA A 423 11.10 -17.60 -21.72
C ALA A 423 9.57 -17.55 -21.62
N LEU A 424 8.91 -17.35 -22.77
CA LEU A 424 7.47 -17.12 -22.85
C LEU A 424 6.81 -18.25 -23.65
N GLY A 425 5.83 -18.91 -23.04
CA GLY A 425 5.12 -20.07 -23.61
C GLY A 425 3.68 -19.79 -23.98
N ASP A 426 3.08 -20.70 -24.75
CA ASP A 426 1.67 -20.67 -25.17
C ASP A 426 0.69 -21.31 -24.15
N GLY A 427 1.20 -21.78 -23.01
CA GLY A 427 0.42 -22.45 -21.97
C GLY A 427 0.65 -23.97 -21.91
N ASP A 428 1.19 -24.58 -22.96
CA ASP A 428 1.52 -26.02 -23.01
C ASP A 428 3.02 -26.30 -22.72
N HIS A 429 3.70 -25.38 -22.01
CA HIS A 429 5.15 -25.41 -21.73
C HIS A 429 6.05 -25.43 -22.97
N HIS A 430 5.51 -25.00 -24.11
CA HIS A 430 6.28 -24.75 -25.32
C HIS A 430 6.66 -23.28 -25.38
N SER A 431 7.93 -22.98 -25.13
CA SER A 431 8.44 -21.62 -25.28
C SER A 431 8.35 -21.20 -26.74
N VAL A 432 7.54 -20.18 -26.99
CA VAL A 432 7.26 -19.62 -28.33
C VAL A 432 8.04 -18.34 -28.56
N LEU A 433 8.28 -17.57 -27.49
CA LEU A 433 8.96 -16.29 -27.54
C LEU A 433 9.98 -16.17 -26.41
N SER A 434 10.82 -15.15 -26.49
CA SER A 434 11.72 -14.77 -25.41
C SER A 434 11.64 -13.28 -25.17
N ALA A 435 11.88 -12.87 -23.93
CA ALA A 435 11.89 -11.48 -23.53
C ALA A 435 13.08 -11.19 -22.62
N SER A 436 13.45 -9.92 -22.54
CA SER A 436 14.54 -9.47 -21.68
C SER A 436 14.28 -8.08 -21.16
N TYR A 437 14.61 -7.80 -19.91
CA TYR A 437 14.45 -6.44 -19.38
C TYR A 437 15.50 -6.10 -18.32
N TRP A 438 15.73 -4.81 -18.13
CA TRP A 438 16.55 -4.27 -17.04
C TRP A 438 16.13 -2.83 -16.71
N PHE A 439 16.60 -2.35 -15.57
CA PHE A 439 16.52 -0.98 -15.11
C PHE A 439 17.92 -0.36 -15.16
N GLN A 440 18.02 0.86 -15.68
CA GLN A 440 19.28 1.57 -15.79
C GLN A 440 19.15 3.02 -15.34
N SER A 441 20.13 3.48 -14.58
CA SER A 441 20.34 4.88 -14.20
C SER A 441 21.73 5.33 -14.66
N THR A 442 22.09 6.58 -14.40
CA THR A 442 23.45 7.09 -14.69
C THR A 442 24.54 6.37 -13.89
N THR A 443 24.21 5.73 -12.77
CA THR A 443 25.18 5.16 -11.83
C THR A 443 25.05 3.64 -11.65
N ALA A 444 23.97 3.01 -12.12
CA ALA A 444 23.70 1.61 -11.85
C ALA A 444 22.78 0.97 -12.89
N THR A 445 22.99 -0.34 -13.11
CA THR A 445 22.10 -1.23 -13.88
C THR A 445 21.68 -2.39 -12.99
N THR A 446 20.39 -2.76 -13.02
CA THR A 446 19.85 -3.88 -12.25
C THR A 446 18.69 -4.54 -13.00
N ASP A 447 18.52 -5.84 -12.85
CA ASP A 447 17.33 -6.56 -13.30
C ASP A 447 16.31 -6.80 -12.16
N ASP A 448 16.71 -6.48 -10.93
CA ASP A 448 15.88 -6.61 -9.74
C ASP A 448 14.99 -5.39 -9.56
N TYR A 449 13.68 -5.61 -9.72
CA TYR A 449 12.65 -4.61 -9.48
C TYR A 449 12.65 -4.09 -8.03
N GLY A 450 12.98 -4.94 -7.06
CA GLY A 450 13.16 -4.56 -5.66
C GLY A 450 14.28 -3.52 -5.52
N ALA A 451 15.43 -3.74 -6.13
CA ALA A 451 16.54 -2.78 -6.14
C ALA A 451 16.12 -1.42 -6.73
N ARG A 452 15.28 -1.41 -7.78
CA ARG A 452 14.68 -0.17 -8.33
C ARG A 452 13.73 0.51 -7.36
N ILE A 453 12.94 -0.22 -6.58
CA ILE A 453 12.09 0.37 -5.53
C ILE A 453 12.96 1.00 -4.43
N TRP A 454 14.00 0.29 -3.98
CA TRP A 454 14.89 0.77 -2.91
C TRP A 454 15.69 2.01 -3.34
N SER A 455 16.09 2.11 -4.61
CA SER A 455 16.78 3.29 -5.12
C SER A 455 15.91 4.56 -5.08
N ASP A 456 14.59 4.43 -5.24
CA ASP A 456 13.63 5.53 -5.17
C ASP A 456 13.47 6.11 -3.75
N LEU A 457 13.68 5.25 -2.74
CA LEU A 457 13.65 5.61 -1.33
C LEU A 457 14.92 6.36 -0.89
N SER A 458 15.94 6.44 -1.76
CA SER A 458 17.13 7.25 -1.49
C SER A 458 16.80 8.75 -1.52
N THR A 459 17.59 9.57 -0.84
CA THR A 459 17.33 11.01 -0.70
C THR A 459 17.35 11.77 -2.03
N GLN A 460 18.04 11.25 -3.05
CA GLN A 460 18.13 11.85 -4.38
C GLN A 460 17.37 10.99 -5.38
N ARG A 461 16.37 11.56 -6.05
CA ARG A 461 15.70 10.87 -7.15
C ARG A 461 16.66 10.75 -8.31
N THR A 462 17.00 9.53 -8.65
CA THR A 462 17.73 9.21 -9.87
C THR A 462 16.72 8.91 -10.96
N ARG A 463 16.97 9.42 -12.17
CA ARG A 463 16.20 9.01 -13.34
C ARG A 463 16.59 7.57 -13.68
N TRP A 464 15.59 6.72 -13.81
CA TRP A 464 15.77 5.34 -14.26
C TRP A 464 15.03 5.13 -15.57
N VAL A 465 15.57 4.21 -16.35
CA VAL A 465 15.02 3.75 -17.62
C VAL A 465 14.79 2.25 -17.50
N LEU A 466 13.54 1.84 -17.62
CA LEU A 466 13.18 0.44 -17.87
C LEU A 466 13.27 0.18 -19.37
N VAL A 467 14.11 -0.78 -19.74
CA VAL A 467 14.14 -1.32 -21.10
C VAL A 467 13.54 -2.72 -21.04
N SER A 468 12.49 -2.96 -21.82
CA SER A 468 11.87 -4.29 -21.95
C SER A 468 11.79 -4.66 -23.43
N ILE A 469 12.33 -5.83 -23.76
CA ILE A 469 12.48 -6.36 -25.12
C ILE A 469 11.64 -7.62 -25.23
N LEU A 470 10.88 -7.75 -26.31
CA LEU A 470 10.17 -8.95 -26.73
C LEU A 470 10.69 -9.38 -28.11
N PHE A 471 11.29 -10.56 -28.18
CA PHE A 471 11.75 -11.15 -29.43
C PHE A 471 10.61 -11.89 -30.14
N ASP A 472 10.60 -11.89 -31.47
CA ASP A 472 9.61 -12.62 -32.29
C ASP A 472 9.85 -14.14 -32.33
N SER A 473 10.92 -14.60 -31.68
CA SER A 473 11.29 -16.00 -31.57
C SER A 473 11.97 -16.27 -30.23
N VAL A 474 12.15 -17.54 -29.90
CA VAL A 474 13.04 -17.93 -28.81
C VAL A 474 14.49 -17.63 -29.21
N VAL A 475 15.22 -16.92 -28.36
CA VAL A 475 16.65 -16.63 -28.55
C VAL A 475 17.46 -17.17 -27.38
N ASP A 476 18.72 -17.54 -27.66
CA ASP A 476 19.70 -17.78 -26.59
C ASP A 476 20.25 -16.43 -26.14
N PRO A 477 20.08 -16.03 -24.86
CA PRO A 477 20.60 -14.75 -24.36
C PRO A 477 22.13 -14.65 -24.45
N SER A 478 22.83 -15.79 -24.52
CA SER A 478 24.29 -15.86 -24.62
C SER A 478 24.81 -15.74 -26.05
N ALA A 479 23.91 -15.72 -27.05
CA ALA A 479 24.31 -15.59 -28.44
C ALA A 479 24.99 -14.24 -28.70
N VAL A 480 26.06 -14.23 -29.49
CA VAL A 480 26.92 -13.05 -29.70
C VAL A 480 26.13 -11.85 -30.20
N ASP A 481 25.20 -12.06 -31.14
CA ASP A 481 24.39 -10.97 -31.69
C ASP A 481 23.33 -10.44 -30.72
N VAL A 482 22.81 -11.29 -29.85
CA VAL A 482 21.85 -10.92 -28.79
C VAL A 482 22.57 -10.09 -27.71
N ALA A 483 23.74 -10.54 -27.26
CA ALA A 483 24.58 -9.79 -26.34
C ALA A 483 25.03 -8.44 -26.94
N ALA A 484 25.36 -8.39 -28.24
CA ALA A 484 25.69 -7.15 -28.94
C ALA A 484 24.51 -6.18 -28.98
N LEU A 485 23.28 -6.67 -29.21
CA LEU A 485 22.06 -5.86 -29.14
C LEU A 485 21.87 -5.26 -27.75
N TYR A 486 22.01 -6.08 -26.69
CA TYR A 486 21.85 -5.60 -25.32
C TYR A 486 22.84 -4.48 -24.99
N ARG A 487 24.13 -4.65 -25.33
CA ARG A 487 25.14 -3.60 -25.13
C ARG A 487 24.84 -2.33 -25.92
N GLY A 488 24.38 -2.48 -27.17
CA GLY A 488 23.99 -1.35 -28.00
C GLY A 488 22.85 -0.53 -27.39
N LEU A 489 21.83 -1.20 -26.85
CA LEU A 489 20.72 -0.54 -26.16
C LEU A 489 21.14 0.04 -24.82
N GLN A 490 21.93 -0.67 -24.02
CA GLN A 490 22.46 -0.17 -22.74
C GLN A 490 23.28 1.12 -22.95
N GLN A 491 24.12 1.16 -24.00
CA GLN A 491 24.91 2.33 -24.34
C GLN A 491 24.04 3.49 -24.82
N ALA A 492 23.04 3.23 -25.66
CA ALA A 492 22.05 4.23 -26.07
C ALA A 492 21.34 4.83 -24.84
N VAL A 493 20.98 4.00 -23.87
CA VAL A 493 20.38 4.47 -22.61
C VAL A 493 21.35 5.31 -21.78
N ALA A 494 22.61 4.88 -21.66
CA ALA A 494 23.62 5.61 -20.91
C ALA A 494 23.87 7.00 -21.50
N GLN A 495 23.95 7.13 -22.83
CA GLN A 495 24.16 8.41 -23.50
C GLN A 495 23.00 9.38 -23.25
N ASN A 496 21.76 8.92 -23.39
CA ASN A 496 20.58 9.75 -23.19
C ASN A 496 20.34 10.13 -21.72
N LEU A 497 20.81 9.32 -20.78
CA LEU A 497 20.75 9.64 -19.35
C LEU A 497 21.80 10.68 -18.92
N VAL A 498 22.92 10.82 -19.63
CA VAL A 498 23.96 11.82 -19.34
C VAL A 498 23.62 13.19 -19.93
N ASP A 499 22.95 13.21 -21.09
CA ASP A 499 22.58 14.43 -21.81
C ASP A 499 21.29 15.10 -21.27
N SER A 500 20.70 14.59 -20.19
CA SER A 500 19.39 15.00 -19.64
C SER A 500 19.40 15.29 -18.14
#